data_AF-A0A1F8X800-F1
#
_entry.id   AF-A0A1F8X800-F1
#
_cell.length_a   1.000
_cell.length_b   1.000
_cell.length_c   1.000
_cell.angle_alpha   90.00
_cell.angle_beta   90.00
_cell.angle_gamma   90.00
#
_symmetry.space_group_name_H-M   'P 1'
#
loop_
_entity.id
_entity.type
_entity.pdbx_description
1 polymer ?
#
loop_
_entity_poly.entity_id
_entity_poly.type
_entity_poly.pdbx_seq_one_letter_code
_entity_poly.pdbx_strand_id
1 'polypeptide(L)'
;MRRLRNLLAGVAAATTLFAGAAYAEPTLQLDILDGVYDTNTETIVATSDQFTLYALLLPDQDTLLGDTFYISAALVPQTSTSTDLGSFTFNGTTIDVTADMVYGVPPLEANLAFDANDLSKHGIFPTYFAEFEFTFDPNNTATAYNTQDDAGEGPTPDPNGTMYFEDFLVDVSNLDGDYTIHFDLYTKDGVEGDIDRDEFAPFSHDAESGPRQVPEPSTLLLLGTAASIIIASRKKNKG
;
A
#
# COMPACT_ATOMS: atom_id res chain seq x y z
N MET A 1 2.75 64.76 -33.27
CA MET A 1 2.03 63.97 -32.24
C MET A 1 1.20 62.83 -32.86
N ARG A 2 1.82 61.87 -33.56
CA ARG A 2 1.07 60.75 -34.19
C ARG A 2 1.86 59.42 -34.29
N ARG A 3 2.86 59.23 -33.43
CA ARG A 3 3.73 58.02 -33.41
C ARG A 3 3.99 57.44 -32.01
N LEU A 4 3.23 57.84 -31.00
CA LEU A 4 3.40 57.36 -29.62
C LEU A 4 2.19 56.56 -29.08
N ARG A 5 1.19 56.28 -29.93
CA ARG A 5 -0.04 55.58 -29.52
C ARG A 5 -0.07 54.08 -29.87
N ASN A 6 0.88 53.60 -30.69
CA ASN A 6 0.88 52.21 -31.16
C ASN A 6 1.87 51.32 -30.40
N LEU A 7 2.56 51.85 -29.39
CA LEU A 7 3.50 51.07 -28.55
C LEU A 7 2.85 50.51 -27.28
N LEU A 8 1.58 50.83 -27.01
CA LEU A 8 0.84 50.35 -25.83
C LEU A 8 -0.15 49.22 -26.13
N ALA A 9 -0.29 48.80 -27.39
CA ALA A 9 -1.17 47.71 -27.80
C ALA A 9 -0.41 46.40 -28.10
N GLY A 10 0.89 46.32 -27.80
CA GLY A 10 1.76 45.19 -28.12
C GLY A 10 2.39 44.48 -26.91
N VAL A 11 1.86 44.69 -25.70
CA VAL A 11 2.41 44.08 -24.45
C VAL A 11 1.39 43.17 -23.76
N ALA A 12 0.13 43.11 -24.22
CA ALA A 12 -0.95 42.41 -23.52
C ALA A 12 -1.17 40.92 -23.93
N ALA A 13 -0.27 40.29 -24.71
CA ALA A 13 -0.56 39.00 -25.35
C ALA A 13 0.55 37.94 -25.29
N ALA A 14 1.47 38.00 -24.32
CA ALA A 14 2.56 37.01 -24.23
C ALA A 14 2.97 36.66 -22.79
N THR A 15 2.00 36.55 -21.89
CA THR A 15 2.19 35.97 -20.55
C THR A 15 1.22 34.81 -20.34
N THR A 16 1.19 33.86 -21.28
CA THR A 16 0.92 32.46 -20.91
C THR A 16 2.16 31.95 -20.21
N LEU A 17 2.28 32.30 -18.93
CA LEU A 17 3.23 31.69 -18.02
C LEU A 17 2.97 30.19 -18.05
N PHE A 18 4.01 29.43 -18.32
CA PHE A 18 4.05 27.98 -18.16
C PHE A 18 3.67 27.67 -16.71
N ALA A 19 2.40 27.35 -16.46
CA ALA A 19 2.04 26.63 -15.25
C ALA A 19 2.59 25.22 -15.44
N GLY A 20 3.70 24.92 -14.77
CA GLY A 20 4.08 23.52 -14.56
C GLY A 20 2.92 22.82 -13.86
N ALA A 21 2.65 21.58 -14.25
CA ALA A 21 1.76 20.74 -13.45
C ALA A 21 2.39 20.63 -12.05
N ALA A 22 1.70 21.17 -11.04
CA ALA A 22 1.98 20.83 -9.66
C ALA A 22 1.17 19.57 -9.38
N TYR A 23 1.81 18.41 -9.46
CA TYR A 23 1.25 17.19 -8.91
C TYR A 23 1.40 17.30 -7.39
N ALA A 24 0.27 17.30 -6.70
CA ALA A 24 0.26 17.28 -5.24
C ALA A 24 0.43 15.82 -4.84
N GLU A 25 1.68 15.42 -4.60
CA GLU A 25 1.96 14.09 -4.06
C GLU A 25 1.42 14.01 -2.63
N PRO A 26 0.72 12.94 -2.25
CA PRO A 26 0.22 12.80 -0.90
C PRO A 26 1.34 12.73 0.14
N THR A 27 1.03 13.27 1.32
CA THR A 27 1.90 13.30 2.50
C THR A 27 2.25 11.89 2.97
N LEU A 28 1.27 11.01 3.07
CA LEU A 28 1.44 9.59 3.40
C LEU A 28 0.96 8.71 2.27
N GLN A 29 1.73 7.68 1.93
CA GLN A 29 1.39 6.71 0.90
C GLN A 29 1.99 5.34 1.26
N LEU A 30 1.34 4.26 0.83
CA LEU A 30 1.92 2.92 0.78
C LEU A 30 2.27 2.57 -0.67
N ASP A 31 3.27 1.72 -0.85
CA ASP A 31 3.59 1.05 -2.12
C ASP A 31 4.01 -0.40 -1.83
N ILE A 32 3.92 -1.28 -2.82
CA ILE A 32 4.37 -2.67 -2.73
C ILE A 32 5.27 -2.94 -3.91
N LEU A 33 6.53 -3.32 -3.68
CA LEU A 33 7.45 -3.67 -4.78
C LEU A 33 6.84 -4.75 -5.68
N ASP A 34 6.86 -4.53 -7.00
CA ASP A 34 6.24 -5.38 -8.02
C ASP A 34 4.70 -5.56 -7.83
N GLY A 35 4.07 -4.68 -7.06
CA GLY A 35 2.63 -4.59 -6.88
C GLY A 35 1.92 -4.01 -8.10
N VAL A 36 0.60 -4.17 -8.16
CA VAL A 36 -0.24 -3.63 -9.24
C VAL A 36 -1.37 -2.80 -8.66
N TYR A 37 -1.54 -1.59 -9.21
CA TYR A 37 -2.67 -0.74 -8.85
C TYR A 37 -3.99 -1.30 -9.37
N ASP A 38 -4.93 -1.62 -8.47
CA ASP A 38 -6.29 -2.01 -8.85
C ASP A 38 -7.19 -0.77 -8.88
N THR A 39 -7.53 -0.30 -10.08
CA THR A 39 -8.41 0.87 -10.27
C THR A 39 -9.85 0.68 -9.78
N ASN A 40 -10.29 -0.53 -9.44
CA ASN A 40 -11.65 -0.77 -8.93
C ASN A 40 -11.73 -0.53 -7.42
N THR A 41 -10.69 -0.94 -6.69
CA THR A 41 -10.55 -0.79 -5.25
C THR A 41 -9.63 0.36 -4.87
N GLU A 42 -8.98 1.00 -5.85
CA GLU A 42 -8.02 2.10 -5.70
C GLU A 42 -6.85 1.77 -4.76
N THR A 43 -6.46 0.49 -4.64
CA THR A 43 -5.38 0.02 -3.77
C THR A 43 -4.23 -0.59 -4.58
N ILE A 44 -3.02 -0.59 -4.05
CA ILE A 44 -1.95 -1.41 -4.63
C ILE A 44 -2.00 -2.83 -4.09
N VAL A 45 -1.98 -3.81 -4.99
CA VAL A 45 -2.14 -5.22 -4.65
C VAL A 45 -0.83 -5.97 -4.88
N ALA A 46 -0.36 -6.70 -3.86
CA ALA A 46 0.81 -7.56 -3.99
C ALA A 46 0.57 -8.66 -5.05
N THR A 47 1.60 -8.98 -5.83
CA THR A 47 1.53 -10.06 -6.85
C THR A 47 2.08 -11.40 -6.36
N SER A 48 2.60 -11.46 -5.12
CA SER A 48 3.18 -12.64 -4.48
C SER A 48 2.86 -12.72 -2.99
N ASP A 49 2.91 -13.93 -2.42
CA ASP A 49 2.70 -14.17 -0.98
C ASP A 49 3.79 -13.54 -0.11
N GLN A 50 4.97 -13.28 -0.67
CA GLN A 50 6.08 -12.54 -0.04
C GLN A 50 6.34 -11.27 -0.83
N PHE A 51 6.36 -10.13 -0.16
CA PHE A 51 6.54 -8.83 -0.79
C PHE A 51 7.19 -7.82 0.17
N THR A 52 7.69 -6.73 -0.41
CA THR A 52 8.18 -5.58 0.35
C THR A 52 7.11 -4.51 0.33
N LEU A 53 6.57 -4.18 1.49
CA LEU A 53 5.70 -3.02 1.71
C LEU A 53 6.57 -1.79 2.00
N TYR A 54 6.35 -0.70 1.28
CA TYR A 54 6.97 0.59 1.54
C TYR A 54 5.96 1.52 2.20
N ALA A 55 6.35 2.13 3.32
CA ALA A 55 5.73 3.34 3.81
C ALA A 55 6.48 4.54 3.24
N LEU A 56 5.75 5.56 2.80
CA LEU A 56 6.29 6.76 2.17
C LEU A 56 5.78 7.99 2.90
N LEU A 57 6.68 8.95 3.13
CA LEU A 57 6.39 10.23 3.75
C LEU A 57 6.95 11.37 2.90
N LEU A 58 6.09 12.29 2.50
CA LEU A 58 6.47 13.62 2.02
C LEU A 58 6.08 14.64 3.11
N PRO A 59 7.01 15.03 4.01
CA PRO A 59 6.65 15.86 5.17
C PRO A 59 6.04 17.19 4.75
N ASP A 60 5.03 17.63 5.50
CA ASP A 60 4.41 18.93 5.33
C ASP A 60 4.42 19.72 6.65
N GLN A 61 3.41 20.56 6.89
CA GLN A 61 3.33 21.38 8.10
C GLN A 61 2.51 20.75 9.23
N ASP A 62 1.79 19.68 8.93
CA ASP A 62 0.94 18.94 9.86
C ASP A 62 1.55 17.57 10.17
N THR A 63 2.23 16.93 9.20
CA THR A 63 2.99 15.68 9.41
C THR A 63 4.49 15.89 9.19
N LEU A 64 5.26 15.68 10.24
CA LEU A 64 6.69 15.92 10.30
C LEU A 64 7.49 14.62 10.33
N LEU A 65 8.73 14.66 9.86
CA LEU A 65 9.66 13.53 9.91
C LEU A 65 9.88 12.97 11.33
N GLY A 66 9.72 13.82 12.35
CA GLY A 66 9.94 13.45 13.75
C GLY A 66 8.74 12.76 14.41
N ASP A 67 7.63 12.60 13.69
CA ASP A 67 6.41 12.02 14.24
C ASP A 67 6.51 10.50 14.34
N THR A 68 5.56 9.92 15.07
CA THR A 68 5.40 8.46 15.17
C THR A 68 4.32 8.00 14.19
N PHE A 69 4.64 6.97 13.42
CA PHE A 69 3.79 6.44 12.37
C PHE A 69 3.33 5.03 12.71
N TYR A 70 2.20 4.65 12.14
CA TYR A 70 1.56 3.35 12.37
C TYR A 70 1.13 2.73 11.06
N ILE A 71 1.44 1.44 10.91
CA ILE A 71 0.81 0.58 9.90
C ILE A 71 -0.22 -0.28 10.61
N SER A 72 -1.49 -0.17 10.21
CA SER A 72 -2.49 -1.19 10.54
C SER A 72 -2.42 -2.31 9.51
N ALA A 73 -2.49 -3.56 9.97
CA ALA A 73 -2.67 -4.74 9.13
C ALA A 73 -4.01 -5.37 9.50
N ALA A 74 -4.99 -5.28 8.60
CA ALA A 74 -6.38 -5.66 8.81
C ALA A 74 -6.78 -6.85 7.95
N LEU A 75 -7.50 -7.80 8.52
CA LEU A 75 -7.95 -9.01 7.84
C LEU A 75 -9.16 -8.72 6.91
N VAL A 76 -9.05 -9.13 5.65
CA VAL A 76 -10.10 -9.03 4.62
C VAL A 76 -10.39 -10.42 4.03
N PRO A 77 -11.65 -10.80 3.74
CA PRO A 77 -12.88 -10.08 4.08
C PRO A 77 -13.15 -10.05 5.59
N GLN A 78 -14.01 -9.13 6.02
CA GLN A 78 -14.44 -9.02 7.41
C GLN A 78 -14.95 -10.35 7.96
N THR A 79 -14.44 -10.73 9.13
CA THR A 79 -14.97 -11.85 9.90
C THR A 79 -14.94 -11.58 11.39
N SER A 80 -15.99 -12.02 12.08
CA SER A 80 -16.08 -11.99 13.54
C SER A 80 -15.90 -13.39 14.15
N THR A 81 -15.54 -14.40 13.35
CA THR A 81 -15.38 -15.78 13.83
C THR A 81 -13.94 -16.04 14.23
N SER A 82 -13.73 -16.43 15.48
CA SER A 82 -12.44 -16.88 16.01
C SER A 82 -12.16 -18.35 15.63
N THR A 83 -12.08 -18.62 14.34
CA THR A 83 -11.53 -19.86 13.79
C THR A 83 -10.06 -19.64 13.47
N ASP A 84 -9.20 -20.67 13.54
CA ASP A 84 -7.80 -20.56 13.08
C ASP A 84 -7.76 -20.11 11.61
N LEU A 85 -7.20 -18.92 11.38
CA LEU A 85 -7.06 -18.27 10.07
C LEU A 85 -5.60 -18.23 9.61
N GLY A 86 -4.71 -18.93 10.32
CA GLY A 86 -3.28 -18.92 10.05
C GLY A 86 -2.57 -17.67 10.57
N SER A 87 -1.44 -17.37 9.95
CA SER A 87 -0.55 -16.28 10.36
C SER A 87 0.14 -15.62 9.18
N PHE A 88 0.61 -14.40 9.39
CA PHE A 88 1.53 -13.72 8.49
C PHE A 88 2.79 -13.30 9.24
N THR A 89 3.82 -12.89 8.51
CA THR A 89 4.99 -12.24 9.11
C THR A 89 5.09 -10.80 8.66
N PHE A 90 5.46 -9.92 9.59
CA PHE A 90 5.73 -8.50 9.36
C PHE A 90 7.13 -8.19 9.91
N ASN A 91 8.04 -7.83 9.02
CA ASN A 91 9.46 -7.57 9.32
C ASN A 91 10.11 -8.66 10.21
N GLY A 92 9.84 -9.93 9.88
CA GLY A 92 10.35 -11.09 10.62
C GLY A 92 9.60 -11.47 11.90
N THR A 93 8.59 -10.69 12.32
CA THR A 93 7.71 -11.02 13.44
C THR A 93 6.50 -11.79 12.94
N THR A 94 6.23 -12.97 13.49
CA THR A 94 5.02 -13.75 13.16
C THR A 94 3.83 -13.23 13.95
N ILE A 95 2.69 -13.05 13.27
CA ILE A 95 1.41 -12.59 13.81
C ILE A 95 0.36 -13.66 13.53
N ASP A 96 -0.10 -14.33 14.58
CA ASP A 96 -1.25 -15.23 14.51
C ASP A 96 -2.54 -14.41 14.45
N VAL A 97 -3.33 -14.62 13.40
CA VAL A 97 -4.52 -13.79 13.14
C VAL A 97 -5.54 -13.87 14.27
N THR A 98 -5.64 -15.02 14.93
CA THR A 98 -6.64 -15.23 15.98
C THR A 98 -6.14 -14.92 17.38
N ALA A 99 -4.83 -15.04 17.61
CA ALA A 99 -4.24 -14.91 18.92
C ALA A 99 -3.60 -13.53 19.15
N ASP A 100 -3.02 -12.94 18.10
CA ASP A 100 -2.21 -11.72 18.21
C ASP A 100 -2.91 -10.47 17.66
N MET A 101 -3.98 -10.63 16.87
CA MET A 101 -4.78 -9.50 16.35
C MET A 101 -5.98 -9.19 17.25
N VAL A 102 -6.42 -7.95 17.21
CA VAL A 102 -7.55 -7.43 17.99
C VAL A 102 -8.74 -7.20 17.06
N TYR A 103 -9.93 -7.61 17.47
CA TYR A 103 -11.16 -7.33 16.72
C TYR A 103 -11.68 -5.93 17.04
N GLY A 104 -11.75 -5.05 16.05
CA GLY A 104 -12.20 -3.67 16.25
C GLY A 104 -11.98 -2.77 15.04
N VAL A 105 -11.83 -1.48 15.30
CA VAL A 105 -11.45 -0.45 14.33
C VAL A 105 -10.15 0.18 14.84
N PRO A 106 -9.11 0.34 14.01
CA PRO A 106 -7.92 1.10 14.37
C PRO A 106 -8.23 2.61 14.52
N PRO A 107 -7.49 3.32 15.38
CA PRO A 107 -6.28 2.89 16.11
C PRO A 107 -6.54 2.00 17.35
N LEU A 108 -5.52 1.27 17.85
CA LEU A 108 -5.65 0.60 19.15
C LEU A 108 -5.72 1.64 20.26
N GLU A 109 -6.82 1.59 21.00
CA GLU A 109 -7.04 2.41 22.18
C GLU A 109 -7.84 1.66 23.25
N ALA A 110 -8.06 2.31 24.40
CA ALA A 110 -8.74 1.70 25.54
C ALA A 110 -10.20 1.31 25.22
N ASN A 111 -10.81 1.97 24.25
CA ASN A 111 -12.16 1.72 23.79
C ASN A 111 -12.20 1.46 22.28
N LEU A 112 -12.12 0.21 21.85
CA LEU A 112 -12.13 -0.19 20.43
C LEU A 112 -13.48 0.02 19.71
N ALA A 113 -14.41 0.78 20.30
CA ALA A 113 -15.72 1.01 19.73
C ALA A 113 -15.70 2.28 18.87
N PHE A 114 -16.04 2.10 17.59
CA PHE A 114 -16.02 3.16 16.58
C PHE A 114 -16.50 4.53 17.07
N ASP A 115 -15.69 5.55 16.86
CA ASP A 115 -16.05 6.95 16.99
C ASP A 115 -15.89 7.74 15.68
N ALA A 116 -16.11 9.06 15.70
CA ALA A 116 -16.12 9.87 14.47
C ALA A 116 -14.73 10.15 13.89
N ASN A 117 -13.66 9.87 14.64
CA ASN A 117 -12.27 10.20 14.31
C ASN A 117 -11.41 8.95 14.02
N ASP A 118 -11.95 7.75 14.28
CA ASP A 118 -11.38 6.48 13.81
C ASP A 118 -11.23 6.41 12.29
N LEU A 119 -10.40 5.45 11.83
CA LEU A 119 -10.33 5.08 10.41
C LEU A 119 -11.74 4.85 9.86
N SER A 120 -12.12 5.69 8.90
CA SER A 120 -13.46 5.70 8.33
C SER A 120 -13.82 4.30 7.82
N LYS A 121 -15.09 3.89 8.03
CA LYS A 121 -15.64 2.55 7.76
C LYS A 121 -15.68 2.17 6.27
N HIS A 122 -14.56 2.26 5.55
CA HIS A 122 -14.45 1.95 4.13
C HIS A 122 -14.54 0.44 3.84
N GLY A 123 -15.48 -0.25 4.48
CA GLY A 123 -15.87 -1.63 4.20
C GLY A 123 -14.98 -2.71 4.84
N ILE A 124 -13.83 -2.34 5.40
CA ILE A 124 -12.87 -3.29 5.98
C ILE A 124 -13.00 -3.39 7.50
N PHE A 125 -13.44 -2.32 8.18
CA PHE A 125 -13.66 -2.33 9.63
C PHE A 125 -15.15 -2.40 10.04
N PRO A 126 -15.49 -3.06 11.17
CA PRO A 126 -14.58 -3.73 12.09
C PRO A 126 -14.12 -5.11 11.61
N THR A 127 -12.86 -5.44 11.88
CA THR A 127 -12.25 -6.76 11.60
C THR A 127 -11.13 -7.03 12.59
N TYR A 128 -10.46 -8.18 12.48
CA TYR A 128 -9.20 -8.43 13.18
C TYR A 128 -8.10 -7.55 12.57
N PHE A 129 -7.38 -6.79 13.40
CA PHE A 129 -6.22 -6.00 12.98
C PHE A 129 -5.06 -6.08 13.98
N ALA A 130 -3.84 -5.84 13.49
CA ALA A 130 -2.66 -5.55 14.30
C ALA A 130 -2.10 -4.17 13.91
N GLU A 131 -1.38 -3.51 14.81
CA GLU A 131 -0.71 -2.24 14.54
C GLU A 131 0.80 -2.36 14.76
N PHE A 132 1.57 -1.72 13.89
CA PHE A 132 3.02 -1.64 13.96
C PHE A 132 3.46 -0.19 14.04
N GLU A 133 4.08 0.19 15.15
CA GLU A 133 4.66 1.51 15.37
C GLU A 133 6.06 1.60 14.74
N PHE A 134 6.35 2.71 14.05
CA PHE A 134 7.67 2.98 13.48
C PHE A 134 7.95 4.49 13.35
N THR A 135 9.19 4.80 12.95
CA THR A 135 9.66 6.16 12.61
C THR A 135 10.48 6.08 11.33
N PHE A 136 10.42 7.10 10.47
CA PHE A 136 11.27 7.18 9.28
C PHE A 136 12.73 7.49 9.65
N ASP A 137 13.68 6.77 9.04
CA ASP A 137 15.10 7.10 9.13
C ASP A 137 15.38 8.36 8.27
N PRO A 138 15.95 9.43 8.84
CA PRO A 138 16.29 10.64 8.08
C PRO A 138 17.32 10.40 6.95
N ASN A 139 17.99 9.25 6.93
CA ASN A 139 18.92 8.86 5.87
C ASN A 139 18.23 8.11 4.70
N ASN A 140 17.02 7.59 4.91
CA ASN A 140 16.26 6.89 3.88
C ASN A 140 15.44 7.91 3.07
N THR A 141 16.07 8.45 2.03
CA THR A 141 15.49 9.50 1.18
C THR A 141 15.36 9.04 -0.26
N ALA A 142 14.29 9.46 -0.93
CA ALA A 142 13.93 9.07 -2.29
C ALA A 142 13.42 10.25 -3.12
N THR A 143 13.51 10.09 -4.45
CA THR A 143 12.79 10.98 -5.37
C THR A 143 11.29 10.83 -5.10
N ALA A 144 10.59 11.95 -4.87
CA ALA A 144 9.15 11.92 -4.64
C ALA A 144 8.40 11.40 -5.87
N TYR A 145 7.40 10.56 -5.64
CA TYR A 145 6.52 9.98 -6.65
C TYR A 145 5.12 9.75 -6.08
N ASN A 146 4.20 9.38 -6.96
CA ASN A 146 2.83 9.03 -6.63
C ASN A 146 2.63 7.51 -6.78
N THR A 147 2.22 6.80 -5.72
CA THR A 147 1.92 5.37 -5.86
C THR A 147 0.84 5.11 -6.91
N GLN A 148 -0.16 5.99 -7.03
CA GLN A 148 -1.24 5.80 -8.00
C GLN A 148 -0.76 5.84 -9.46
N ASP A 149 0.25 6.67 -9.76
CA ASP A 149 0.77 6.84 -11.12
C ASP A 149 1.93 5.89 -11.43
N ASP A 150 2.75 5.56 -10.43
CA ASP A 150 4.00 4.78 -10.54
C ASP A 150 3.99 3.52 -9.63
N ALA A 151 2.83 2.88 -9.49
CA ALA A 151 2.62 1.72 -8.62
C ALA A 151 3.61 0.58 -8.87
N GLY A 152 4.16 0.04 -7.78
CA GLY A 152 4.98 -1.16 -7.83
C GLY A 152 6.45 -0.95 -8.18
N GLU A 153 6.85 0.27 -8.54
CA GLU A 153 8.24 0.61 -8.83
C GLU A 153 9.09 0.69 -7.55
N GLY A 154 8.48 0.99 -6.40
CA GLY A 154 9.17 1.28 -5.16
C GLY A 154 9.90 2.63 -5.16
N PRO A 155 10.38 3.09 -3.99
CA PRO A 155 11.12 4.34 -3.90
C PRO A 155 12.46 4.25 -4.64
N THR A 156 12.77 5.26 -5.46
CA THR A 156 14.11 5.43 -6.05
C THR A 156 15.00 6.21 -5.08
N PRO A 157 16.00 5.61 -4.43
CA PRO A 157 16.81 6.28 -3.42
C PRO A 157 17.59 7.47 -3.98
N ASP A 158 17.50 8.62 -3.32
CA ASP A 158 18.22 9.84 -3.66
C ASP A 158 18.60 10.57 -2.36
N PRO A 159 19.91 10.75 -2.06
CA PRO A 159 20.36 11.49 -0.87
C PRO A 159 19.89 12.96 -0.80
N ASN A 160 19.38 13.52 -1.90
CA ASN A 160 18.79 14.86 -1.94
C ASN A 160 17.27 14.81 -2.18
N GLY A 161 16.68 13.62 -2.08
CA GLY A 161 15.26 13.37 -2.21
C GLY A 161 14.46 14.09 -1.13
N THR A 162 13.20 14.37 -1.44
CA THR A 162 12.28 15.05 -0.53
C THR A 162 11.32 14.09 0.17
N MET A 163 11.19 12.87 -0.35
CA MET A 163 10.37 11.81 0.22
C MET A 163 11.24 10.91 1.08
N TYR A 164 10.70 10.45 2.21
CA TYR A 164 11.28 9.46 3.09
C TYR A 164 10.58 8.13 2.90
N PHE A 165 11.28 7.03 3.14
CA PHE A 165 10.70 5.70 3.01
C PHE A 165 11.21 4.75 4.10
N GLU A 166 10.37 3.80 4.47
CA GLU A 166 10.74 2.62 5.26
C GLU A 166 10.19 1.38 4.58
N ASP A 167 10.93 0.26 4.69
CA ASP A 167 10.56 -1.00 4.06
C ASP A 167 10.28 -2.10 5.08
N PHE A 168 9.26 -2.90 4.77
CA PHE A 168 8.80 -3.99 5.61
C PHE A 168 8.65 -5.24 4.77
N LEU A 169 9.38 -6.29 5.15
CA LEU A 169 9.19 -7.62 4.55
C LEU A 169 7.91 -8.25 5.10
N VAL A 170 6.98 -8.57 4.21
CA VAL A 170 5.72 -9.22 4.54
C VAL A 170 5.67 -10.61 3.91
N ASP A 171 5.18 -11.58 4.68
CA ASP A 171 4.92 -12.95 4.19
C ASP A 171 3.54 -13.42 4.66
N VAL A 172 2.60 -13.57 3.73
CA VAL A 172 1.24 -14.07 3.98
C VAL A 172 1.06 -15.54 3.57
N SER A 173 2.15 -16.29 3.31
CA SER A 173 2.06 -17.67 2.82
C SER A 173 1.42 -18.66 3.82
N ASN A 174 1.39 -18.32 5.10
CA ASN A 174 0.75 -19.10 6.17
C ASN A 174 -0.66 -18.61 6.50
N LEU A 175 -1.18 -17.59 5.81
CA LEU A 175 -2.55 -17.11 5.94
C LEU A 175 -3.51 -18.08 5.23
N ASP A 176 -4.73 -18.21 5.76
CA ASP A 176 -5.81 -18.87 5.03
C ASP A 176 -6.02 -18.21 3.65
N GLY A 177 -6.09 -19.02 2.60
CA GLY A 177 -6.16 -18.54 1.22
C GLY A 177 -7.47 -17.85 0.85
N ASP A 178 -8.49 -17.92 1.70
CA ASP A 178 -9.74 -17.17 1.56
C ASP A 178 -9.62 -15.72 2.09
N TYR A 179 -8.47 -15.35 2.66
CA TYR A 179 -8.23 -14.04 3.28
C TYR A 179 -6.97 -13.35 2.74
N THR A 180 -6.98 -12.02 2.88
CA THR A 180 -5.90 -11.09 2.58
C THR A 180 -5.69 -10.15 3.78
N ILE A 181 -4.56 -9.45 3.79
CA ILE A 181 -4.23 -8.39 4.73
C ILE A 181 -4.25 -7.06 3.99
N HIS A 182 -5.13 -6.16 4.41
CA HIS A 182 -5.15 -4.76 4.02
C HIS A 182 -4.25 -3.94 4.94
N PHE A 183 -3.52 -2.98 4.38
CA PHE A 183 -2.58 -2.13 5.09
C PHE A 183 -3.00 -0.67 4.97
N ASP A 184 -3.01 0.01 6.12
CA ASP A 184 -3.34 1.42 6.26
C ASP A 184 -2.18 2.14 6.96
N LEU A 185 -1.77 3.31 6.46
CA LEU A 185 -0.71 4.13 7.05
C LEU A 185 -1.25 5.45 7.62
N TYR A 186 -0.94 5.74 8.87
CA TYR A 186 -1.38 6.95 9.57
C TYR A 186 -0.44 7.39 10.69
N THR A 187 -0.68 8.61 11.16
CA THR A 187 -0.22 9.12 12.46
C THR A 187 -1.36 9.09 13.48
N LYS A 188 -1.01 9.13 14.77
CA LYS A 188 -1.97 9.23 15.87
C LYS A 188 -1.76 10.56 16.59
N ASP A 189 -2.85 11.24 16.93
CA ASP A 189 -2.86 12.33 17.92
C ASP A 189 -3.82 11.97 19.05
N GLY A 190 -3.39 12.12 20.30
CA GLY A 190 -4.21 11.70 21.44
C GLY A 190 -4.31 12.77 22.52
N VAL A 191 -5.52 12.98 23.04
CA VAL A 191 -5.78 13.74 24.28
C VAL A 191 -6.41 12.81 25.32
N GLU A 192 -5.65 12.49 26.37
CA GLU A 192 -6.14 11.83 27.60
C GLU A 192 -6.94 10.51 27.41
N GLY A 193 -6.36 9.52 26.72
CA GLY A 193 -6.87 8.14 26.68
C GLY A 193 -7.87 7.84 25.56
N ASP A 194 -8.15 8.85 24.76
CA ASP A 194 -8.75 8.83 23.43
C ASP A 194 -7.60 9.07 22.43
N ILE A 195 -7.39 8.13 21.52
CA ILE A 195 -6.32 8.21 20.52
C ILE A 195 -7.00 8.40 19.17
N ASP A 196 -6.98 9.63 18.68
CA ASP A 196 -7.48 9.98 17.37
C ASP A 196 -6.41 9.75 16.29
N ARG A 197 -6.84 9.66 15.03
CA ARG A 197 -5.95 9.70 13.87
C ARG A 197 -5.76 11.15 13.41
N ASP A 198 -4.52 11.60 13.27
CA ASP A 198 -4.22 12.97 12.83
C ASP A 198 -4.18 13.09 11.30
N GLU A 199 -3.30 12.31 10.66
CA GLU A 199 -3.13 12.27 9.20
C GLU A 199 -3.22 10.81 8.68
N PHE A 200 -3.72 10.64 7.45
CA PHE A 200 -3.94 9.34 6.82
C PHE A 200 -3.48 9.33 5.37
N ALA A 201 -2.87 8.23 4.93
CA ALA A 201 -2.67 8.00 3.50
C ALA A 201 -4.04 8.08 2.79
N PRO A 202 -4.17 8.76 1.64
CA PRO A 202 -5.41 8.72 0.89
C PRO A 202 -5.75 7.28 0.52
N PHE A 203 -7.04 6.95 0.48
CA PHE A 203 -7.51 5.61 0.11
C PHE A 203 -6.90 5.08 -1.20
N SER A 204 -6.66 5.98 -2.16
CA SER A 204 -6.00 5.68 -3.43
C SER A 204 -4.53 5.27 -3.31
N HIS A 205 -4.00 5.20 -2.09
CA HIS A 205 -2.59 4.98 -1.72
C HIS A 205 -2.46 3.96 -0.61
N ASP A 206 -3.53 3.21 -0.32
CA ASP A 206 -3.50 2.04 0.56
C ASP A 206 -2.85 0.85 -0.15
N ALA A 207 -2.57 -0.22 0.60
CA ALA A 207 -1.95 -1.42 0.07
C ALA A 207 -2.65 -2.70 0.57
N GLU A 208 -2.74 -3.73 -0.26
CA GLU A 208 -3.36 -5.00 0.09
C GLU A 208 -2.47 -6.18 -0.35
N SER A 209 -2.38 -7.22 0.47
CA SER A 209 -1.84 -8.50 -0.01
C SER A 209 -2.76 -9.05 -1.09
N GLY A 210 -2.23 -9.49 -2.23
CA GLY A 210 -3.06 -10.07 -3.28
C GLY A 210 -3.69 -11.42 -2.92
N PRO A 211 -4.68 -11.86 -3.70
CA PRO A 211 -5.23 -13.19 -3.56
C PRO A 211 -4.11 -14.21 -3.71
N ARG A 212 -4.07 -15.15 -2.76
CA ARG A 212 -3.01 -16.17 -2.70
C ARG A 212 -2.84 -16.82 -4.07
N GLN A 213 -1.62 -16.72 -4.61
CA GLN A 213 -1.30 -17.37 -5.87
C GLN A 213 -1.14 -18.86 -5.61
N VAL A 214 -2.25 -19.60 -5.70
CA VAL A 214 -2.21 -21.07 -5.62
C VAL A 214 -1.32 -21.55 -6.78
N PRO A 215 -0.20 -22.25 -6.52
CA PRO A 215 0.68 -22.73 -7.58
C PRO A 215 -0.16 -23.49 -8.60
N GLU A 216 -0.08 -23.09 -9.88
CA GLU A 216 -0.88 -23.73 -10.92
C GLU A 216 -0.70 -25.24 -10.79
N PRO A 217 -1.80 -26.01 -10.63
CA PRO A 217 -1.68 -27.42 -10.34
C PRO A 217 -0.86 -28.05 -11.46
N SER A 218 0.00 -28.99 -11.11
CA SER A 218 0.91 -29.74 -11.98
C SER A 218 0.25 -30.39 -13.22
N THR A 219 -1.04 -30.17 -13.44
CA THR A 219 -1.79 -30.29 -14.70
C THR A 219 -1.08 -29.72 -15.93
N LEU A 220 -0.39 -28.58 -15.90
CA LEU A 220 0.37 -28.11 -17.07
C LEU A 220 1.58 -29.01 -17.36
N LEU A 221 2.29 -29.41 -16.31
CA LEU A 221 3.38 -30.39 -16.43
C LEU A 221 2.86 -31.76 -16.87
N LEU A 222 1.71 -32.19 -16.34
CA LEU A 222 1.05 -33.45 -16.69
C LEU A 222 0.55 -33.43 -18.14
N LEU A 223 -0.01 -32.31 -18.60
CA LEU A 223 -0.48 -32.12 -19.97
C LEU A 223 0.71 -32.08 -20.94
N GLY A 224 1.79 -31.38 -20.57
CA GLY A 224 3.03 -31.34 -21.34
C GLY A 224 3.73 -32.70 -21.43
N THR A 225 3.78 -33.45 -20.32
CA THR A 225 4.33 -34.81 -20.30
C THR A 225 3.45 -35.79 -21.07
N ALA A 226 2.11 -35.73 -20.93
CA ALA A 226 1.18 -36.55 -21.69
C ALA A 226 1.27 -36.30 -23.20
N ALA A 227 1.34 -35.03 -23.63
CA ALA A 227 1.53 -34.67 -25.03
C ALA A 227 2.85 -35.23 -25.59
N SER A 228 3.93 -35.14 -24.80
CA SER A 228 5.25 -35.68 -25.17
C SER A 228 5.23 -37.20 -25.35
N ILE A 229 4.54 -37.93 -24.46
CA ILE A 229 4.37 -39.39 -24.55
C ILE A 229 3.54 -39.78 -25.80
N ILE A 230 2.49 -39.03 -26.12
CA ILE A 230 1.67 -39.28 -27.32
C ILE A 230 2.48 -39.05 -28.60
N ILE A 231 3.30 -37.99 -28.66
CA ILE A 231 4.17 -37.72 -29.82
C ILE A 231 5.22 -38.83 -29.98
N ALA A 232 5.85 -39.26 -28.88
CA ALA A 232 6.84 -40.34 -28.89
C ALA A 232 6.24 -41.69 -29.33
N SER A 233 5.04 -42.03 -28.83
CA SER A 233 4.36 -43.28 -29.21
C SER A 233 3.94 -43.31 -30.69
N ARG A 234 3.54 -42.17 -31.26
CA ARG A 234 3.21 -42.05 -32.69
C ARG A 234 4.42 -42.18 -33.62
N LYS A 235 5.61 -41.76 -33.19
CA LYS A 235 6.86 -41.93 -33.95
C LYS A 235 7.28 -43.40 -34.05
N LYS A 236 7.02 -44.19 -33.01
CA LYS A 236 7.43 -45.61 -32.94
C LYS A 236 6.59 -46.53 -33.84
N ASN A 237 5.35 -46.16 -34.15
CA ASN A 237 4.45 -46.96 -34.99
C ASN A 237 4.58 -46.68 -36.51
N LYS A 238 5.54 -45.86 -36.93
CA LYS A 238 5.79 -45.51 -38.35
C LYS A 238 7.11 -46.05 -38.91
N GLY A 239 7.80 -46.94 -38.21
CA GLY A 239 8.98 -47.66 -38.70
C GLY A 239 8.74 -49.16 -38.64
#